data_AF-A0A5J4PPU9-F1
#
_entry.id   AF-A0A5J4PPU9-F1
#
_cell.length_a   1.000
_cell.length_b   1.000
_cell.length_c   1.000
_cell.angle_alpha   90.00
_cell.angle_beta   90.00
_cell.angle_gamma   90.00
#
_symmetry.space_group_name_H-M   'P 1'
#
loop_
_entity.id
_entity.type
_entity.pdbx_description
1 polymer ?
#
loop_
_entity_poly.entity_id
_entity_poly.type
_entity_poly.pdbx_seq_one_letter_code
_entity_poly.pdbx_strand_id
1 'polypeptide(L)' 'KEDACRARTGNAPLNLSTMRKFALQLLSNMNDKHSLKKRQYKAALDLGYMKKILNF' A
#
# COMPACT_ATOMS: atom_id res chain seq x y z
N LYS A 1 -7.34 6.27 24.07
CA LYS A 1 -6.24 6.69 23.18
C LYS A 1 -6.69 6.61 21.70
N GLU A 2 -7.76 7.31 21.34
CA GLU A 2 -8.25 7.36 19.94
C GLU A 2 -7.58 8.50 19.17
N ASP A 3 -7.34 9.63 19.86
CA ASP A 3 -6.77 10.84 19.27
C ASP A 3 -5.33 10.66 18.75
N ALA A 4 -4.54 9.80 19.41
CA ALA A 4 -3.18 9.45 18.98
C ALA A 4 -3.14 8.63 17.66
N CYS A 5 -4.25 7.98 17.28
CA CYS A 5 -4.35 7.22 16.03
C CYS A 5 -4.87 8.06 14.86
N ARG A 6 -5.15 9.36 15.06
CA ARG A 6 -5.63 10.22 13.99
C ARG A 6 -4.53 10.43 12.95
N ALA A 7 -4.87 10.16 11.70
CA ALA A 7 -3.98 10.38 10.55
C ALA A 7 -3.50 11.83 10.37
N ARG A 8 -4.01 12.79 11.16
CA ARG A 8 -3.73 14.23 11.07
C ARG A 8 -2.82 14.78 12.17
N THR A 9 -2.30 13.94 13.06
CA THR A 9 -1.45 14.40 14.16
C THR A 9 0.04 14.17 13.86
N GLY A 10 0.88 15.11 14.28
CA GLY A 10 2.33 15.05 14.08
C GLY A 10 2.74 14.78 12.63
N ASN A 11 3.64 13.81 12.44
CA ASN A 11 4.16 13.41 11.12
C ASN A 11 3.29 12.35 10.41
N ALA A 12 2.15 11.93 10.99
CA ALA A 12 1.30 10.91 10.40
C ALA A 12 0.84 11.23 8.96
N PRO A 13 0.42 12.47 8.61
CA PRO A 13 0.03 12.80 7.24
C PRO A 13 1.14 12.56 6.22
N LEU A 14 2.35 13.02 6.54
CA LEU A 14 3.51 12.91 5.67
C LEU A 14 3.92 11.45 5.51
N ASN A 15 3.99 10.71 6.62
CA ASN A 15 4.35 9.29 6.61
C ASN A 15 3.34 8.47 5.79
N LEU A 16 2.04 8.70 5.97
CA LEU A 16 1.00 8.00 5.21
C LEU A 16 1.04 8.35 3.72
N SER A 17 1.30 9.62 3.37
CA SER A 17 1.49 10.04 1.98
C SER A 17 2.71 9.35 1.34
N THR A 18 3.83 9.30 2.06
CA THR A 18 5.06 8.62 1.62
C THR A 18 4.83 7.12 1.45
N MET A 19 4.21 6.44 2.42
CA MET A 19 3.88 5.03 2.30
C MET A 19 2.96 4.75 1.11
N ARG A 20 1.97 5.62 0.88
CA ARG A 20 1.06 5.49 -0.28
C ARG A 20 1.82 5.57 -1.59
N LYS A 21 2.74 6.53 -1.74
CA LYS A 21 3.58 6.68 -2.95
C LYS A 21 4.45 5.43 -3.16
N PHE A 22 5.12 4.98 -2.11
CA PHE A 22 5.94 3.77 -2.14
C PHE A 22 5.13 2.53 -2.59
N ALA A 23 3.97 2.30 -1.96
CA ALA A 23 3.10 1.19 -2.31
C ALA A 23 2.59 1.27 -3.76
N LEU A 24 2.23 2.46 -4.25
CA LEU A 24 1.80 2.65 -5.63
C LEU A 24 2.91 2.36 -6.64
N GLN A 25 4.16 2.69 -6.32
CA GLN A 25 5.31 2.42 -7.18
C GLN A 25 5.57 0.91 -7.28
N LEU A 26 5.56 0.19 -6.16
CA LEU A 26 5.64 -1.28 -6.14
C LEU A 26 4.54 -1.93 -6.98
N LEU A 27 3.30 -1.50 -6.76
CA LEU A 27 2.15 -2.05 -7.49
C LEU A 27 2.21 -1.72 -8.98
N SER A 28 2.71 -0.54 -9.37
CA SER A 28 2.83 -0.15 -10.78
C SER A 28 3.87 -0.97 -11.53
N ASN A 29 4.96 -1.35 -10.86
CA ASN A 29 6.06 -2.14 -11.43
C ASN A 29 5.70 -3.63 -11.66
N MET A 30 4.56 -4.10 -11.15
CA MET A 30 4.11 -5.47 -11.39
C MET A 30 3.81 -5.72 -12.88
N ASN A 31 4.40 -6.78 -13.43
CA ASN A 31 4.20 -7.20 -14.82
C ASN A 31 3.04 -8.21 -14.93
N ASP A 32 1.83 -7.78 -14.57
CA ASP A 32 0.60 -8.57 -14.75
C ASP A 32 -0.51 -7.74 -15.45
N LYS A 33 -1.53 -8.41 -16.00
CA LYS A 33 -2.63 -7.76 -16.76
C LYS A 33 -3.64 -7.02 -15.87
N HIS A 34 -3.36 -6.81 -14.59
CA HIS A 34 -4.31 -6.20 -13.66
C HIS A 34 -4.16 -4.67 -13.61
N SER A 35 -5.28 -3.96 -13.53
CA SER A 35 -5.27 -2.53 -13.23
C SER A 35 -4.79 -2.29 -11.79
N LEU A 36 -4.28 -1.09 -11.50
CA LEU A 36 -3.80 -0.74 -10.16
C LEU A 36 -4.82 -1.02 -9.06
N LYS A 37 -6.10 -0.66 -9.28
CA LYS A 37 -7.18 -0.91 -8.33
C LYS A 37 -7.38 -2.41 -8.06
N LYS A 38 -7.27 -3.24 -9.09
CA LYS A 38 -7.38 -4.70 -8.95
C LYS A 38 -6.17 -5.30 -8.24
N ARG A 39 -4.96 -4.78 -8.51
CA ARG A 39 -3.73 -5.18 -7.78
C ARG A 39 -3.86 -4.85 -6.28
N GLN A 40 -4.32 -3.64 -5.94
CA GLN A 40 -4.57 -3.22 -4.56
C GLN A 40 -5.56 -4.15 -3.85
N TYR A 41 -6.71 -4.41 -4.48
CA TYR A 41 -7.74 -5.28 -3.92
C TYR A 41 -7.23 -6.71 -3.72
N LYS A 42 -6.53 -7.26 -4.72
CA LYS A 42 -5.96 -8.61 -4.62
C LYS A 42 -4.90 -8.70 -3.52
N ALA A 43 -3.99 -7.73 -3.41
CA ALA A 43 -2.98 -7.69 -2.37
C ALA A 43 -3.56 -7.60 -0.96
N ALA A 44 -4.75 -6.99 -0.80
CA ALA A 44 -5.45 -6.92 0.48
C ALA A 44 -6.09 -8.26 0.89
N LEU A 45 -6.38 -9.16 -0.06
CA LEU A 45 -7.05 -10.45 0.20
C LEU A 45 -6.11 -11.66 0.16
N ASP A 46 -5.04 -11.57 -0.63
CA ASP A 46 -4.13 -12.67 -0.92
C ASP A 46 -2.72 -12.34 -0.44
N LEU A 47 -2.34 -12.93 0.69
CA LEU A 47 -1.00 -12.79 1.28
C LEU A 47 0.10 -13.34 0.36
N GLY A 48 -0.18 -14.35 -0.46
CA GLY A 48 0.78 -14.88 -1.44
C GLY A 48 1.07 -13.88 -2.55
N TYR A 49 0.01 -13.22 -3.05
CA TYR A 49 0.16 -12.14 -4.02
C TYR A 49 0.86 -10.91 -3.41
N MET A 50 0.57 -10.57 -2.15
CA MET A 50 1.27 -9.51 -1.43
C MET A 50 2.77 -9.82 -1.31
N LYS A 51 3.15 -11.03 -0.90
CA LYS A 51 4.56 -11.45 -0.80
C LYS A 51 5.27 -11.35 -2.16
N LYS A 52 4.58 -11.76 -3.23
CA LYS A 52 5.09 -11.61 -4.60
C LYS A 52 5.38 -10.15 -4.97
N ILE A 53 4.51 -9.20 -4.59
CA ILE A 53 4.75 -7.76 -4.82
C ILE A 53 5.96 -7.27 -4.04
N LEU A 54 6.15 -7.76 -2.81
CA LEU A 54 7.27 -7.39 -1.93
C LEU A 54 8.58 -8.12 -2.25
N ASN A 55 8.56 -9.06 -3.21
CA ASN A 55 9.70 -9.92 -3.56
C ASN A 55 10.30 -10.64 -2.34
N PHE A 56 9.42 -11.13 -1.45
CA PHE A 56 9.71 -11.88 -0.22
C PHE A 56 9.27 -13.35 -0.35
#